data_AF-A0A2X3JAJ4-F1
#
_entry.id   AF-A0A2X3JAJ4-F1
#
_cell.length_a   1.000
_cell.length_b   1.000
_cell.length_c   1.000
_cell.angle_alpha   90.00
_cell.angle_beta   90.00
_cell.angle_gamma   90.00
#
_symmetry.space_group_name_H-M   'P 1'
#
loop_
_entity.id
_entity.type
_entity.pdbx_description
1 polymer ?
#
loop_
_entity_poly.entity_id
_entity_poly.type
_entity_poly.pdbx_seq_one_letter_code
_entity_poly.pdbx_strand_id
1 'polypeptide(L)'
;MVGVDPALVLCYRDEYKQTLGEERGDFQVQLVHEWLQTALKEREVQGAGGRSMVPLWPLYRSDGVAGGTESVAGIFARFGAKLESVSVGCCGMAGTYGHEVKNLANSLGIYELSLASGDAAPAAQPLSGNWLLLP
;
A
#
# COMPACT_ATOMS: atom_id res chain seq x y z
N MET A 1 6.66 -17.09 0.05
CA MET A 1 5.27 -16.63 -0.23
C MET A 1 5.31 -15.15 -0.55
N VAL A 2 4.48 -14.70 -1.50
CA VAL A 2 4.28 -13.29 -1.83
C VAL A 2 2.80 -12.98 -1.65
N GLY A 3 2.46 -11.92 -0.92
CA GLY A 3 1.07 -11.53 -0.71
C GLY A 3 0.80 -10.08 -1.10
N VAL A 4 -0.46 -9.82 -1.45
CA VAL A 4 -0.95 -8.53 -1.96
C VAL A 4 -1.52 -7.63 -0.87
N ASP A 5 -2.00 -8.22 0.23
CA ASP A 5 -2.54 -7.48 1.38
C ASP A 5 -1.41 -7.22 2.39
N PRO A 6 -1.03 -5.96 2.64
CA PRO A 6 0.13 -5.68 3.50
C PRO A 6 -0.08 -6.11 4.95
N ALA A 7 -1.29 -5.95 5.50
CA ALA A 7 -1.57 -6.31 6.88
C ALA A 7 -1.39 -7.81 7.11
N LEU A 8 -1.99 -8.64 6.26
CA LEU A 8 -1.88 -10.09 6.34
C LEU A 8 -0.45 -10.57 6.08
N VAL A 9 0.24 -10.00 5.10
CA VAL A 9 1.64 -10.36 4.81
C VAL A 9 2.55 -10.07 6.00
N LEU A 10 2.41 -8.91 6.63
CA LEU A 10 3.22 -8.55 7.79
C LEU A 10 2.88 -9.43 9.01
N CYS A 11 1.59 -9.71 9.26
CA CYS A 11 1.19 -10.66 10.29
C CYS A 11 1.83 -12.03 10.08
N TYR A 12 1.72 -12.62 8.88
CA TYR A 12 2.33 -13.92 8.60
C TYR A 12 3.86 -13.89 8.63
N ARG A 13 4.48 -12.78 8.24
CA ARG A 13 5.94 -12.64 8.36
C ARG A 13 6.40 -12.78 9.80
N ASP A 14 5.71 -12.13 10.72
CA ASP A 14 6.04 -12.17 12.15
C ASP A 14 5.68 -13.52 12.77
N GLU A 15 4.49 -14.04 12.50
CA GLU A 15 4.02 -15.33 13.02
C GLU A 15 4.87 -16.50 12.54
N TYR A 16 5.21 -16.57 11.24
CA TYR A 16 6.07 -17.65 10.74
C TYR A 16 7.46 -17.61 11.38
N LYS A 17 8.00 -16.42 11.60
CA LYS A 17 9.28 -16.26 12.29
C LYS A 17 9.19 -16.68 13.75
N GLN A 18 8.13 -16.29 14.45
CA GLN A 18 7.93 -16.60 15.87
C GLN A 18 7.61 -18.07 16.12
N THR A 19 6.74 -18.67 15.32
CA THR A 19 6.23 -20.03 15.53
C THR A 19 7.22 -21.09 15.06
N LEU A 20 7.86 -20.90 13.90
CA LEU A 20 8.75 -21.91 13.31
C LEU A 20 10.21 -21.71 13.69
N GLY A 21 10.63 -20.50 14.09
CA GLY A 21 12.01 -20.21 14.46
C GLY A 21 13.01 -20.69 13.41
N GLU A 22 13.94 -21.57 13.82
CA GLU A 22 14.94 -22.17 12.94
C GLU A 22 14.35 -23.16 11.92
N GLU A 23 13.25 -23.85 12.24
CA GLU A 23 12.59 -24.79 11.33
C GLU A 23 11.97 -24.10 10.11
N ARG A 24 11.80 -22.77 10.16
CA ARG A 24 11.39 -21.96 9.01
C ARG A 24 12.36 -22.08 7.83
N GLY A 25 13.65 -22.28 8.11
CA GLY A 25 14.72 -22.24 7.12
C GLY A 25 14.70 -20.94 6.30
N ASP A 26 14.83 -21.09 4.97
CA ASP A 26 14.89 -19.98 4.02
C ASP A 26 13.51 -19.45 3.57
N PHE A 27 12.41 -19.97 4.13
CA PHE A 27 11.08 -19.55 3.73
C PHE A 27 10.81 -18.10 4.10
N GLN A 28 10.55 -17.25 3.10
CA GLN A 28 10.24 -15.83 3.33
C GLN A 28 8.81 -15.46 2.93
N VAL A 29 8.24 -14.54 3.67
CA VAL A 29 6.93 -13.91 3.40
C VAL A 29 7.18 -12.47 2.93
N GLN A 30 6.93 -12.19 1.66
CA GLN A 30 7.28 -10.91 1.02
C GLN A 30 6.04 -10.12 0.60
N LEU A 31 6.13 -8.80 0.70
CA LEU A 31 5.22 -7.87 0.05
C LEU A 31 5.51 -7.89 -1.46
N VAL A 32 4.49 -7.59 -2.27
CA VAL A 32 4.63 -7.59 -3.75
C VAL A 32 5.79 -6.70 -4.21
N HIS A 33 5.96 -5.52 -3.60
CA HIS A 33 7.01 -4.59 -4.01
C HIS A 33 8.42 -5.11 -3.69
N GLU A 34 8.63 -5.79 -2.57
CA GLU A 34 9.92 -6.41 -2.22
C GLU A 34 10.27 -7.53 -3.22
N TRP A 35 9.28 -8.37 -3.55
CA TRP A 35 9.45 -9.42 -4.55
C TRP A 35 9.73 -8.83 -5.94
N LEU A 36 8.97 -7.81 -6.36
CA LEU A 36 9.14 -7.15 -7.66
C LEU A 36 10.51 -6.50 -7.81
N GLN A 37 11.09 -5.93 -6.75
CA GLN A 37 12.45 -5.39 -6.80
C GLN A 37 13.47 -6.47 -7.18
N THR A 38 13.32 -7.66 -6.61
CA THR A 38 14.20 -8.80 -6.91
C THR A 38 13.92 -9.36 -8.30
N ALA A 39 12.65 -9.57 -8.64
CA ALA A 39 12.23 -10.13 -9.93
C ALA A 39 12.62 -9.23 -11.12
N LEU A 40 12.67 -7.92 -10.93
CA LEU A 40 13.01 -6.94 -11.96
C LEU A 40 14.46 -6.45 -11.89
N LYS A 41 15.31 -7.11 -11.11
CA LYS A 41 16.70 -6.66 -10.88
C LYS A 41 17.52 -6.57 -12.17
N GLU A 42 17.34 -7.51 -13.08
CA GLU A 42 18.07 -7.59 -14.36
C GLU A 42 17.41 -6.78 -15.48
N ARG A 43 16.21 -6.24 -15.25
CA ARG A 43 15.51 -5.46 -16.25
C ARG A 43 16.12 -4.08 -16.36
N GLU A 44 16.49 -3.69 -17.58
CA GLU A 44 16.96 -2.34 -17.86
C GLU A 44 15.88 -1.29 -17.59
N VAL A 45 16.34 -0.12 -17.15
CA VAL A 45 15.49 1.05 -16.93
C VAL A 45 15.16 1.67 -18.29
N GLN A 46 13.88 1.72 -18.63
CA GLN A 46 13.42 2.42 -19.83
C GLN A 46 13.56 3.93 -19.64
N GLY A 47 13.96 4.64 -20.70
CA GLY A 47 13.95 6.10 -20.71
C GLY A 47 12.57 6.66 -20.37
N ALA A 48 12.52 7.72 -19.56
CA ALA A 48 11.26 8.29 -19.10
C ALA A 48 10.42 8.77 -20.30
N GLY A 49 9.29 8.11 -20.55
CA GLY A 49 8.40 8.40 -21.69
C GLY A 49 7.52 9.64 -21.49
N GLY A 50 7.93 10.58 -20.62
CA GLY A 50 7.17 11.80 -20.29
C GLY A 50 5.89 11.59 -19.48
N ARG A 51 5.51 10.34 -19.15
CA ARG A 51 4.31 10.03 -18.38
C ARG A 51 4.59 10.10 -16.88
N SER A 52 4.19 11.20 -16.25
CA SER A 52 4.08 11.28 -14.79
C SER A 52 2.79 10.58 -14.36
N MET A 53 2.90 9.71 -13.34
CA MET A 53 1.77 9.02 -12.75
C MET A 53 1.73 9.34 -11.26
N VAL A 54 0.60 9.86 -10.81
CA VAL A 54 0.28 9.93 -9.38
C VAL A 54 -0.51 8.65 -9.06
N PRO A 55 -0.06 7.80 -8.13
CA PRO A 55 -0.82 6.61 -7.77
C PRO A 55 -2.13 7.04 -7.12
N LEU A 56 -3.26 6.59 -7.67
CA LEU A 56 -4.62 6.91 -7.18
C LEU A 56 -4.95 6.25 -5.82
N TRP A 57 -4.03 5.44 -5.27
CA TRP A 57 -4.25 4.71 -4.05
C TRP A 57 -2.92 4.58 -3.29
N PRO A 58 -2.89 4.83 -1.96
CA PRO A 58 -1.74 4.45 -1.16
C PRO A 58 -1.83 2.93 -0.91
N LEU A 59 -1.47 2.13 -1.93
CA LEU A 59 -1.29 0.67 -1.79
C LEU A 59 -0.15 0.36 -0.80
N TYR A 60 0.63 1.39 -0.46
CA TYR A 60 1.85 1.39 0.32
C TYR A 60 1.82 2.65 1.19
N ARG A 61 0.82 2.76 2.09
CA ARG A 61 1.09 3.47 3.34
C ARG A 61 2.30 2.78 3.98
N SER A 62 3.16 3.56 4.62
CA SER A 62 4.21 3.07 5.52
C SER A 62 3.53 2.30 6.66
N ASP A 63 3.27 1.04 6.38
CA ASP A 63 2.86 -0.07 7.24
C ASP A 63 3.97 -0.46 8.24
N GLY A 64 4.82 0.51 8.61
CA GLY A 64 6.03 0.29 9.39
C GLY A 64 7.23 -0.20 8.57
N VAL A 65 7.07 -0.46 7.27
CA VAL A 65 8.17 -0.89 6.39
C VAL A 65 8.93 0.33 5.87
N ALA A 66 10.16 0.51 6.34
CA ALA A 66 11.07 1.55 5.85
C ALA A 66 11.36 1.34 4.34
N GLY A 67 11.25 2.41 3.54
CA GLY A 67 11.64 2.40 2.12
C GLY A 67 10.60 1.87 1.13
N GLY A 68 9.37 1.54 1.55
CA GLY A 68 8.32 1.02 0.66
C GLY A 68 7.98 1.96 -0.51
N THR A 69 7.84 3.26 -0.26
CA THR A 69 7.50 4.25 -1.30
C THR A 69 8.58 4.41 -2.37
N GLU A 70 9.85 4.48 -1.95
CA GLU A 70 11.01 4.58 -2.85
C GLU A 70 11.16 3.30 -3.68
N SER A 71 10.90 2.15 -3.06
CA SER A 71 10.93 0.84 -3.70
C SER A 71 9.94 0.75 -4.86
N VAL A 72 8.71 1.22 -4.65
CA VAL A 72 7.68 1.27 -5.68
C VAL A 72 8.04 2.28 -6.77
N ALA A 73 8.51 3.47 -6.42
CA ALA A 73 8.95 4.46 -7.41
C ALA A 73 10.05 3.89 -8.32
N GLY A 74 11.03 3.17 -7.77
CA GLY A 74 12.08 2.49 -8.52
C GLY A 74 11.59 1.34 -9.41
N ILE A 75 10.48 0.67 -9.03
CA ILE A 75 9.81 -0.31 -9.89
C ILE A 75 9.18 0.40 -11.10
N PHE A 76 8.39 1.45 -10.88
CA PHE A 76 7.73 2.20 -11.96
C PHE A 76 8.74 2.87 -12.91
N ALA A 77 9.85 3.39 -12.37
CA ALA A 77 10.92 4.00 -13.15
C ALA A 77 11.50 3.01 -14.18
N ARG A 78 11.59 1.71 -13.86
CA ARG A 78 12.05 0.70 -14.83
C ARG A 78 11.16 0.66 -16.07
N PHE A 79 9.87 0.94 -15.93
CA PHE A 79 8.90 0.98 -17.02
C PHE A 79 8.72 2.38 -17.64
N GLY A 80 9.65 3.31 -17.37
CA GLY A 80 9.62 4.66 -17.95
C GLY A 80 8.56 5.59 -17.37
N ALA A 81 7.97 5.23 -16.22
CA ALA A 81 6.99 6.04 -15.50
C ALA A 81 7.64 6.72 -14.30
N LYS A 82 7.34 8.01 -14.10
CA LYS A 82 7.72 8.74 -12.88
C LYS A 82 6.57 8.66 -11.89
N LEU A 83 6.84 8.13 -10.70
CA LEU A 83 5.88 8.11 -9.59
C LEU A 83 6.13 9.31 -8.68
N GLU A 84 5.09 10.10 -8.41
CA GLU A 84 5.16 11.19 -7.44
C GLU A 84 4.58 10.73 -6.10
N SER A 85 5.35 10.93 -5.03
CA SER A 85 4.93 10.60 -3.68
C SER A 85 4.06 11.70 -3.12
N VAL A 86 2.80 11.37 -2.81
CA VAL A 86 1.89 12.25 -2.08
C VAL A 86 1.81 11.74 -0.65
N SER A 87 2.08 12.61 0.32
CA SER A 87 1.87 12.29 1.73
C SER A 87 0.38 12.26 2.01
N VAL A 88 -0.14 11.09 2.39
CA VAL A 88 -1.54 10.91 2.78
C VAL A 88 -1.65 10.28 4.17
N GLY A 89 -2.69 10.67 4.90
CA GLY A 89 -3.00 10.14 6.23
C GLY A 89 -3.44 8.68 6.23
N CYS A 90 -3.87 8.17 7.39
CA CYS A 90 -4.42 6.81 7.51
C CYS A 90 -5.83 6.75 6.94
N CYS A 91 -6.24 5.62 6.37
CA CYS A 91 -7.61 5.45 5.90
C CYS A 91 -8.63 5.22 7.03
N GLY A 92 -8.17 5.01 8.27
CA GLY A 92 -9.06 4.76 9.41
C GLY A 92 -9.64 3.33 9.48
N MET A 93 -9.23 2.44 8.55
CA MET A 93 -9.77 1.07 8.41
C MET A 93 -8.79 -0.02 8.86
N ALA A 94 -7.88 0.29 9.81
CA ALA A 94 -6.88 -0.70 10.25
C ALA A 94 -7.53 -1.90 10.96
N GLY A 95 -7.31 -3.11 10.45
CA GLY A 95 -7.91 -4.33 10.98
C GLY A 95 -9.44 -4.26 11.05
N THR A 96 -10.02 -4.65 12.18
CA THR A 96 -11.48 -4.52 12.41
C THR A 96 -11.90 -3.14 12.90
N TYR A 97 -10.96 -2.24 13.19
CA TYR A 97 -11.24 -0.97 13.88
C TYR A 97 -12.36 -0.18 13.20
N GLY A 98 -12.26 0.04 11.89
CA GLY A 98 -13.26 0.78 11.12
C GLY A 98 -14.54 0.00 10.79
N HIS A 99 -14.56 -1.30 11.07
CA HIS A 99 -15.76 -2.15 10.96
C HIS A 99 -16.55 -2.23 12.27
N GLU A 100 -16.02 -1.71 13.37
CA GLU A 100 -16.74 -1.62 14.64
C GLU A 100 -17.64 -0.38 14.65
N VAL A 101 -18.95 -0.57 14.84
CA VAL A 101 -19.96 0.51 14.80
C VAL A 101 -19.60 1.71 15.68
N LYS A 102 -19.04 1.46 16.88
CA LYS A 102 -18.60 2.51 17.82
C LYS A 102 -17.48 3.40 17.27
N ASN A 103 -16.68 2.89 16.32
CA ASN A 103 -15.53 3.58 15.74
C ASN A 103 -15.85 4.21 14.37
N LEU A 104 -17.00 3.89 13.77
CA LEU A 104 -17.35 4.33 12.42
C LEU A 104 -17.17 5.83 12.21
N ALA A 105 -17.69 6.65 13.13
CA ALA A 105 -17.57 8.11 13.06
C ALA A 105 -16.10 8.57 13.12
N ASN A 106 -15.26 7.93 13.94
CA ASN A 106 -13.84 8.27 14.04
C ASN A 106 -13.07 7.81 12.79
N SER A 107 -13.37 6.62 12.26
CA SER A 107 -12.76 6.11 11.03
C SER A 107 -13.05 7.00 9.83
N LEU A 108 -14.28 7.50 9.71
CA LEU A 108 -14.65 8.49 8.69
C LEU A 108 -13.86 9.79 8.86
N GLY A 109 -13.76 10.32 10.08
CA GLY A 109 -12.95 11.52 10.35
C GLY A 109 -11.46 11.33 10.02
N ILE A 110 -10.89 10.17 10.32
CA ILE A 110 -9.50 9.83 9.96
C ILE A 110 -9.35 9.77 8.43
N TYR A 111 -10.31 9.18 7.73
CA TYR A 111 -10.31 9.13 6.27
C TYR A 111 -10.37 10.54 5.65
N GLU A 112 -11.23 11.42 6.16
CA GLU A 112 -11.32 12.82 5.70
C GLU A 112 -9.99 13.57 5.88
N LEU A 113 -9.33 13.41 7.03
CA LEU A 113 -8.00 13.99 7.27
C LEU A 113 -6.94 13.44 6.31
N SER A 114 -7.08 12.19 5.85
CA SER A 114 -6.16 11.58 4.90
C SER A 114 -6.22 12.22 3.51
N LEU A 115 -7.36 12.80 3.16
CA LEU A 115 -7.60 13.52 1.91
C LEU A 115 -7.29 15.01 2.04
N ALA A 116 -7.53 15.60 3.20
CA ALA A 116 -7.29 17.02 3.47
C ALA A 116 -5.79 17.39 3.54
N SER A 117 -4.91 16.41 3.70
CA SER A 117 -3.46 16.61 3.88
C SER A 117 -2.63 16.54 2.59
N GLY A 118 -3.27 16.37 1.42
CA GLY A 118 -2.60 16.38 0.13
C GLY A 118 -3.07 17.51 -0.79
N ASP A 119 -2.14 18.24 -1.40
CA ASP A 119 -2.39 19.15 -2.55
C ASP A 119 -2.90 18.41 -3.81
N ALA A 120 -3.19 17.11 -3.71
CA ALA A 120 -3.80 16.28 -4.72
C ALA A 120 -5.28 16.08 -4.39
N ALA A 121 -6.07 17.14 -4.53
CA ALA A 121 -7.45 16.96 -4.96
C ALA A 121 -7.48 17.09 -6.49
N PRO A 122 -7.18 16.04 -7.29
CA PRO A 122 -7.89 15.97 -8.56
C PRO A 122 -9.37 15.90 -8.18
N ALA A 123 -10.23 16.52 -8.98
CA ALA A 123 -11.67 16.39 -8.86
C ALA A 123 -12.09 14.94 -9.10
N ALA A 124 -11.79 14.04 -8.17
CA ALA A 124 -12.39 12.75 -8.05
C ALA A 124 -13.79 13.03 -7.55
N GLN A 125 -14.75 13.04 -8.49
CA GLN A 125 -16.15 12.90 -8.12
C GLN A 125 -16.23 11.73 -7.14
N PRO A 126 -16.79 11.91 -5.94
CA PRO A 126 -17.02 10.78 -5.06
C PRO A 126 -17.84 9.80 -5.89
N LEU A 127 -17.32 8.59 -6.08
CA LEU A 127 -18.15 7.48 -6.53
C LEU A 127 -19.18 7.33 -5.41
N SER A 128 -20.32 7.99 -5.56
CA SER A 128 -21.52 7.86 -4.76
C SER A 128 -22.09 6.46 -5.02
N GLY A 129 -21.31 5.45 -4.67
CA GLY A 129 -21.72 4.07 -4.58
C GLY A 129 -22.15 3.86 -3.14
N ASN A 130 -23.44 3.74 -2.94
CA ASN A 130 -24.03 3.35 -1.67
C ASN A 130 -23.62 1.90 -1.35
N TRP A 131 -22.42 1.70 -0.78
CA TRP A 131 -21.91 0.37 -0.38
C TRP A 131 -22.68 -0.24 0.81
N LEU A 132 -23.65 0.49 1.38
CA LEU A 132 -24.52 0.05 2.47
C LEU A 132 -25.83 -0.60 1.99
N LEU A 133 -26.02 -0.82 0.69
CA LEU A 133 -27.13 -1.59 0.15
C LEU A 133 -26.63 -2.66 -0.83
N LEU A 134 -26.14 -3.76 -0.29
CA LEU A 134 -26.33 -5.07 -0.90
C LEU A 134 -27.17 -5.91 0.08
N PRO A 135 -28.26 -6.56 -0.39
CA PRO A 135 -29.14 -7.37 0.44
C PRO A 135 -28.45 -8.62 1.02
#